data_AF-A0A5D0RYW1-F1
#
_entry.id   AF-A0A5D0RYW1-F1
#
_cell.length_a   1.000
_cell.length_b   1.000
_cell.length_c   1.000
_cell.angle_alpha   90.00
_cell.angle_beta   90.00
_cell.angle_gamma   90.00
#
_symmetry.space_group_name_H-M   'P 1'
#
loop_
_entity.id
_entity.type
_entity.pdbx_description
1 polymer ?
#
loop_
_entity_poly.entity_id
_entity_poly.type
_entity_poly.pdbx_seq_one_letter_code
_entity_poly.pdbx_strand_id
1 'polypeptide(L)'
;MIVLESAISHVRRNRDFGVVEARVTLLAKTHRGHPPHRVSILTHAFPKGNDTLRKRLIDDAIRTATFRALRQAERYAPLAA
;
A
#
# COMPACT_ATOMS: atom_id res chain seq x y z
N MET A 1 -8.78 3.70 6.65
CA MET A 1 -7.44 4.28 6.40
C MET A 1 -7.61 5.57 5.62
N ILE A 2 -6.88 6.63 5.99
CA ILE A 2 -6.85 7.91 5.27
C ILE A 2 -5.44 8.11 4.72
N VAL A 3 -5.31 8.32 3.41
CA VAL A 3 -4.03 8.62 2.75
C VAL A 3 -3.91 10.12 2.55
N LEU A 4 -2.80 10.69 3.00
CA LEU A 4 -2.49 12.12 2.88
C LEU A 4 -1.57 12.38 1.69
N GLU A 5 -0.62 11.48 1.45
CA GLU A 5 0.37 11.60 0.39
C GLU A 5 0.77 10.22 -0.13
N SER A 6 1.20 10.16 -1.40
CA SER A 6 1.77 8.96 -2.00
C SER A 6 3.00 9.30 -2.85
N ALA A 7 4.05 8.49 -2.70
CA ALA A 7 5.26 8.55 -3.50
C ALA A 7 5.55 7.18 -4.11
N ILE A 8 6.03 7.17 -5.36
CA ILE A 8 6.40 5.95 -6.09
C ILE A 8 7.89 5.99 -6.36
N SER A 9 8.58 4.88 -6.09
CA SER A 9 10.02 4.74 -6.31
C SER A 9 10.35 3.33 -6.78
N HIS A 10 11.59 3.12 -7.25
CA HIS A 10 12.09 1.79 -7.62
C HIS A 10 11.18 1.06 -8.62
N VAL A 11 10.74 1.77 -9.66
CA VAL A 11 9.85 1.20 -10.67
C VAL A 11 10.66 0.30 -11.59
N ARG A 12 10.23 -0.96 -11.72
CA ARG A 12 10.80 -1.91 -12.68
C ARG A 12 9.71 -2.71 -13.38
N ARG A 13 9.99 -3.15 -14.60
CA ARG A 13 9.13 -4.11 -15.31
C ARG A 13 9.66 -5.51 -15.11
N ASN A 14 8.85 -6.38 -14.54
CA ASN A 14 9.12 -7.80 -14.47
C ASN A 14 8.81 -8.43 -15.83
N ARG A 15 9.83 -8.99 -16.48
CA ARG A 15 9.70 -9.54 -17.85
C ARG A 15 8.94 -10.87 -17.85
N ASP A 16 9.12 -11.69 -16.83
CA ASP A 16 8.61 -13.05 -16.77
C ASP A 16 7.08 -13.06 -16.61
N PHE A 17 6.57 -12.15 -15.77
CA PHE A 17 5.14 -12.03 -15.49
C PHE A 17 4.47 -10.86 -16.21
N GLY A 18 5.24 -10.05 -16.95
CA GLY A 18 4.72 -8.89 -17.67
C GLY A 18 4.13 -7.80 -16.79
N VAL A 19 4.44 -7.77 -15.48
CA VAL A 19 3.93 -6.79 -14.51
C VAL A 19 4.92 -5.65 -14.29
N VAL A 20 4.41 -4.50 -13.87
CA VAL A 20 5.22 -3.42 -13.30
C VAL A 20 5.22 -3.55 -11.80
N GLU A 21 6.41 -3.53 -11.22
CA GLU A 21 6.64 -3.53 -9.79
C GLU A 21 7.13 -2.16 -9.37
N ALA A 22 6.64 -1.67 -8.23
CA ALA A 22 7.10 -0.41 -7.68
C ALA A 22 6.99 -0.41 -6.16
N ARG A 23 7.88 0.36 -5.50
CA ARG A 23 7.71 0.67 -4.08
C ARG A 23 6.84 1.91 -3.96
N VAL A 24 5.68 1.75 -3.36
CA VAL A 24 4.74 2.83 -3.04
C VAL A 24 4.85 3.16 -1.56
N THR A 25 5.18 4.40 -1.25
CA THR A 25 5.18 4.94 0.11
C THR A 25 3.94 5.78 0.31
N LEU A 26 3.13 5.43 1.30
CA LEU A 26 1.92 6.15 1.68
C LEU A 26 2.15 6.87 3.00
N LEU A 27 1.90 8.17 3.06
CA LEU A 27 1.72 8.85 4.35
C LEU A 27 0.25 8.69 4.73
N ALA A 28 -0.03 7.88 5.75
CA ALA A 28 -1.40 7.49 6.06
C ALA A 28 -1.69 7.46 7.56
N LYS A 29 -2.96 7.73 7.89
CA LYS A 29 -3.57 7.36 9.17
C LYS A 29 -4.25 6.00 9.00
N THR A 30 -3.69 4.96 9.60
CA THR A 30 -4.23 3.59 9.48
C THR A 30 -5.41 3.34 10.42
N HIS A 31 -5.46 4.01 11.57
CA HIS A 31 -6.52 3.91 12.57
C HIS A 31 -6.75 5.24 13.29
N ARG A 32 -7.91 5.36 13.95
CA ARG A 32 -8.30 6.57 14.69
C ARG A 32 -7.38 6.75 15.91
N GLY A 33 -7.03 7.99 16.21
CA GLY A 33 -6.18 8.33 17.36
C GLY A 33 -4.67 8.22 17.09
N HIS A 34 -4.24 7.57 16.00
CA HIS A 34 -2.82 7.47 15.68
C HIS A 34 -2.34 8.56 14.73
N PRO A 35 -1.10 9.06 14.94
CA PRO A 35 -0.52 10.04 14.04
C PRO A 35 -0.31 9.44 12.64
N PRO A 36 -0.34 10.27 11.58
CA PRO A 36 0.06 9.84 10.25
C PRO A 36 1.49 9.28 10.29
N HIS A 37 1.70 8.14 9.62
CA HIS A 37 3.02 7.55 9.48
C HIS A 37 3.21 7.00 8.08
N ARG A 38 4.48 6.79 7.70
CA ARG A 38 4.83 6.27 6.39
C ARG A 38 4.66 4.75 6.36
N VAL A 39 3.99 4.25 5.33
CA VAL A 39 3.83 2.83 5.05
C VAL A 39 4.39 2.56 3.67
N SER A 40 5.45 1.75 3.60
CA SER A 40 6.07 1.35 2.34
C SER A 40 5.61 -0.04 1.92
N ILE A 41 5.00 -0.13 0.74
CA ILE A 41 4.48 -1.37 0.17
C ILE A 41 5.15 -1.61 -1.18
N LEU A 42 5.58 -2.84 -1.44
CA LEU A 42 5.93 -3.29 -2.78
C LEU A 42 4.65 -3.70 -3.49
N THR A 43 4.32 -3.03 -4.60
CA THR A 43 3.09 -3.27 -5.36
C THR A 43 3.39 -3.78 -6.75
N HIS A 44 2.39 -4.45 -7.32
CA HIS A 44 2.46 -5.08 -8.63
C HIS A 44 1.22 -4.68 -9.42
N ALA A 45 1.40 -4.17 -10.64
CA ALA A 45 0.29 -3.83 -11.51
C ALA A 45 0.59 -4.24 -12.95
N PHE A 46 -0.39 -4.78 -13.65
CA PHE A 46 -0.26 -4.98 -15.09
C PHE A 46 -0.10 -3.62 -15.80
N PRO A 47 0.70 -3.52 -16.88
CA PRO A 47 0.85 -2.30 -17.65
C PRO A 47 -0.46 -1.84 -18.31
N LYS A 48 -1.30 -2.79 -18.71
CA LYS A 48 -2.60 -2.56 -19.35
C LYS A 48 -3.75 -2.66 -18.34
N GLY A 49 -4.83 -1.93 -18.61
CA GLY A 49 -6.05 -1.91 -17.81
C GLY A 49 -6.73 -0.54 -17.88
N ASN A 50 -7.91 -0.43 -17.27
CA ASN A 50 -8.83 0.71 -17.48
C ASN A 50 -8.37 2.03 -16.83
N ASP A 51 -7.54 1.96 -15.79
CA ASP A 51 -7.00 3.12 -15.07
C ASP A 51 -5.53 3.39 -15.40
N THR A 52 -5.03 4.58 -15.04
CA THR A 52 -3.60 4.90 -15.11
C THR A 52 -2.78 3.93 -14.25
N LEU A 53 -1.59 3.57 -14.73
CA LEU A 53 -0.68 2.68 -13.99
C LEU A 53 -0.38 3.20 -12.58
N ARG A 54 -0.21 4.52 -12.43
CA ARG A 54 0.00 5.19 -11.14
C ARG A 54 -1.14 4.90 -10.18
N LYS A 55 -2.40 5.10 -10.59
CA LYS A 55 -3.58 4.86 -9.75
C LYS A 55 -3.65 3.40 -9.33
N ARG A 56 -3.46 2.45 -10.26
CA ARG A 56 -3.48 1.02 -9.94
C ARG A 56 -2.43 0.62 -8.91
N LEU A 57 -1.20 1.12 -9.03
CA LEU A 57 -0.13 0.87 -8.06
C LEU A 57 -0.46 1.45 -6.67
N ILE A 58 -1.06 2.64 -6.61
CA ILE A 58 -1.47 3.26 -5.35
C ILE A 58 -2.63 2.50 -4.72
N ASP A 59 -3.65 2.13 -5.51
CA ASP A 59 -4.81 1.38 -5.02
C ASP A 59 -4.40 0.01 -4.47
N ASP A 60 -3.47 -0.67 -5.15
CA ASP A 60 -2.87 -1.92 -4.66
C ASP A 60 -2.13 -1.73 -3.33
N ALA A 61 -1.37 -0.63 -3.19
CA ALA A 61 -0.68 -0.29 -1.95
C ALA A 61 -1.67 -0.05 -0.80
N ILE A 62 -2.77 0.67 -1.07
CA ILE A 62 -3.80 0.98 -0.08
C ILE A 62 -4.50 -0.29 0.39
N ARG A 63 -4.88 -1.17 -0.54
CA ARG A 63 -5.49 -2.47 -0.20
C ARG A 63 -4.55 -3.31 0.67
N THR A 64 -3.30 -3.45 0.25
CA THR A 64 -2.29 -4.21 1.01
C THR A 64 -2.00 -3.61 2.38
N ALA A 65 -1.86 -2.28 2.47
CA ALA A 65 -1.63 -1.58 3.74
C ALA A 65 -2.81 -1.72 4.69
N THR A 66 -4.04 -1.60 4.18
CA THR A 66 -5.27 -1.78 4.98
C THR A 66 -5.34 -3.19 5.55
N PHE A 67 -5.09 -4.21 4.73
CA PHE A 67 -5.08 -5.60 5.17
C PHE A 67 -4.01 -5.86 6.26
N ARG A 68 -2.80 -5.30 6.09
CA ARG A 68 -1.72 -5.41 7.08
C ARG A 68 -2.09 -4.72 8.41
N ALA A 69 -2.71 -3.55 8.34
CA ALA A 69 -3.13 -2.81 9.53
C ALA A 69 -4.20 -3.58 10.34
N LEU A 70 -5.18 -4.17 9.65
CA LEU A 70 -6.20 -5.03 10.30
C LEU A 70 -5.55 -6.22 11.00
N ARG A 71 -4.64 -6.93 10.32
CA ARG A 71 -3.89 -8.07 10.88
C ARG A 71 -3.03 -7.70 12.10
N GLN A 72 -2.46 -6.49 12.11
CA GLN A 72 -1.71 -6.01 13.28
C GLN A 72 -2.64 -5.74 14.46
N ALA A 73 -3.78 -5.10 14.23
CA ALA A 73 -4.75 -4.84 15.30
C ALA A 73 -5.23 -6.13 15.97
N GLU A 74 -5.52 -7.18 15.19
CA GLU A 74 -5.89 -8.50 15.71
C GLU A 74 -4.80 -9.13 16.60
N ARG A 75 -3.53 -8.97 16.23
CA ARG A 75 -2.39 -9.52 16.99
C ARG A 75 -2.17 -8.84 18.35
N TYR A 76 -2.49 -7.55 18.47
CA TYR A 76 -2.28 -6.78 19.70
C TYR A 76 -3.55 -6.65 20.57
N ALA A 77 -4.73 -7.03 20.06
CA ALA A 77 -5.97 -7.06 20.82
C ALA A 77 -5.94 -7.86 22.14
N PRO A 78 -5.26 -9.03 22.26
CA PRO A 78 -5.25 -9.78 23.53
C PRO A 78 -4.32 -9.21 24.61
N LEU A 79 -3.54 -8.16 24.34
CA LEU A 79 -2.58 -7.56 25.29
C LEU A 79 -3.14 -6.33 26.05
N ALA A 80 -4.37 -5.94 25.76
CA ALA A 80 -5.01 -4.73 26.29
C ALA A 80 -6.16 -5.00 27.28
N ALA A 81 -6.33 -6.26 27.73
CA ALA A 81 -7.34 -6.69 28.68
C ALA A 81 -6.73 -7.01 30.05
#